data_AF-A0A497KRD4-F1
#
_entry.id   AF-A0A497KRD4-F1
#
_cell.length_a   1.000
_cell.length_b   1.000
_cell.length_c   1.000
_cell.angle_alpha   90.00
_cell.angle_beta   90.00
_cell.angle_gamma   90.00
#
_symmetry.space_group_name_H-M   'P 1'
#
loop_
_entity.id
_entity.type
_entity.pdbx_description
1 polymer ?
#
loop_
_entity_poly.entity_id
_entity_poly.type
_entity_poly.pdbx_seq_one_letter_code
_entity_poly.pdbx_strand_id
1 'polypeptide(L)'
;MYFDLLLPSVLFFVITGSIFLKRKLEDTIFSLLEEKKLTMREAALTVAWMGVAVTAVVFIPGEAIQILFLSAYSYMLFSFTYMALKKWYIAVFPPILFLSSYFFYWNLIVFNIFVIIFSMIITVYVSGLFSWKTVWIFAILLTIMDVIQVFFTGFMGQSATKMMELKLPVLLMLPTYPPGLTVGLGLG
;
A
#
# COMPACT_ATOMS: atom_id res chain seq x y z
N MET A 1 -26.22 2.52 17.52
CA MET A 1 -24.87 1.93 17.60
C MET A 1 -24.45 1.58 16.19
N TYR A 2 -23.33 2.14 15.72
CA TYR A 2 -22.73 1.74 14.44
C TYR A 2 -21.84 0.52 14.72
N PHE A 3 -22.13 -0.60 14.07
CA PHE A 3 -21.32 -1.80 14.17
C PHE A 3 -20.39 -1.85 12.96
N ASP A 4 -19.08 -1.71 13.21
CA ASP A 4 -18.06 -1.89 12.19
C ASP A 4 -17.61 -3.36 12.15
N LEU A 5 -18.42 -4.19 11.49
CA LEU A 5 -18.12 -5.59 11.24
C LEU A 5 -17.33 -5.80 9.94
N LEU A 6 -17.43 -4.86 9.00
CA LEU A 6 -16.83 -4.99 7.68
C LEU A 6 -15.32 -4.76 7.71
N LEU A 7 -14.84 -3.74 8.42
CA LEU A 7 -13.41 -3.45 8.47
C LEU A 7 -12.59 -4.60 9.10
N PRO A 8 -12.93 -5.14 10.29
CA PRO A 8 -12.19 -6.26 10.86
C PRO A 8 -12.23 -7.52 9.98
N SER A 9 -13.36 -7.78 9.32
CA SER A 9 -13.52 -8.92 8.42
C SER A 9 -12.62 -8.79 7.18
N VAL A 10 -12.62 -7.62 6.54
CA VAL A 10 -11.76 -7.36 5.36
C VAL A 10 -10.29 -7.46 5.75
N LEU A 11 -9.88 -6.88 6.88
CA LEU A 11 -8.50 -6.99 7.38
C LEU A 11 -8.11 -8.45 7.64
N PHE A 12 -9.01 -9.25 8.23
CA PHE A 12 -8.77 -10.68 8.43
C PHE A 12 -8.51 -11.41 7.11
N PHE A 13 -9.29 -11.14 6.06
CA PHE A 13 -9.08 -11.71 4.73
C PHE A 13 -7.77 -11.21 4.09
N VAL A 14 -7.44 -9.93 4.23
CA VAL A 14 -6.19 -9.35 3.72
C VAL A 14 -4.97 -10.02 4.36
N ILE A 15 -4.98 -10.18 5.68
CA ILE A 15 -3.87 -10.81 6.43
C ILE A 15 -3.76 -12.29 6.06
N THR A 16 -4.88 -13.01 6.08
CA THR A 16 -4.90 -14.44 5.74
C THR A 16 -4.42 -14.68 4.31
N GLY A 17 -4.90 -13.87 3.37
CA GLY A 17 -4.46 -13.91 1.97
C GLY A 17 -2.96 -13.62 1.84
N SER A 18 -2.47 -12.58 2.52
CA SER A 18 -1.05 -12.22 2.52
C SER A 18 -0.16 -13.36 3.05
N ILE A 19 -0.56 -14.02 4.14
CA ILE A 19 0.18 -15.17 4.69
C ILE A 19 0.24 -16.32 3.68
N PHE A 20 -0.89 -16.62 3.03
CA PHE A 20 -0.97 -17.66 2.02
C PHE A 20 -0.08 -17.35 0.80
N LEU A 21 -0.14 -16.11 0.29
CA LEU A 21 0.71 -15.68 -0.83
C LEU A 21 2.18 -15.69 -0.46
N LYS A 22 2.54 -15.22 0.75
CA LYS A 22 3.91 -15.26 1.24
C LYS A 22 4.44 -16.69 1.23
N ARG A 23 3.72 -17.64 1.81
CA ARG A 23 4.13 -19.06 1.84
C ARG A 23 4.32 -19.66 0.45
N LYS A 24 3.50 -19.25 -0.52
CA LYS A 24 3.61 -19.71 -1.92
C LYS A 24 4.80 -19.09 -2.66
N LEU A 25 5.16 -17.86 -2.31
CA LEU A 25 6.18 -17.05 -3.00
C LEU A 25 7.51 -16.99 -2.25
N GLU A 26 7.60 -17.64 -1.09
CA GLU A 26 8.72 -17.54 -0.16
C GLU A 26 10.06 -17.82 -0.85
N ASP A 27 10.18 -18.99 -1.49
CA ASP A 27 11.41 -19.41 -2.19
C ASP A 27 11.80 -18.44 -3.32
N THR A 28 10.82 -17.88 -4.03
CA THR A 28 11.08 -16.96 -5.15
C THR A 28 11.49 -15.58 -4.63
N ILE A 29 10.84 -15.08 -3.59
CA ILE A 29 11.15 -13.78 -2.99
C ILE A 29 12.54 -13.82 -2.33
N PHE A 30 12.85 -14.89 -1.58
CA PHE A 30 14.17 -15.05 -0.96
C PHE A 30 15.30 -15.16 -1.99
N SER A 31 15.05 -15.81 -3.14
CA SER A 31 16.05 -15.88 -4.22
C SER A 31 16.33 -14.54 -4.91
N LEU A 32 15.36 -13.61 -4.90
CA LEU A 32 15.46 -12.32 -5.60
C LEU A 32 15.93 -11.18 -4.70
N LEU A 33 15.63 -11.22 -3.40
CA LEU A 33 15.94 -10.10 -2.50
C LEU A 33 17.36 -10.10 -1.93
N GLU A 34 18.17 -11.13 -2.22
CA GLU A 34 19.32 -11.52 -1.39
C GLU A 34 18.88 -11.71 0.07
N GLU A 35 19.47 -12.60 0.85
CA GLU A 35 19.05 -12.80 2.26
C GLU A 35 19.33 -11.59 3.18
N LYS A 36 19.67 -10.45 2.60
CA LYS A 36 20.06 -9.23 3.29
C LYS A 36 18.83 -8.54 3.88
N LYS A 37 18.60 -8.83 5.15
CA LYS A 37 17.64 -8.10 5.98
C LYS A 37 18.10 -6.66 6.20
N LEU A 38 17.15 -5.74 6.26
CA LEU A 38 17.41 -4.34 6.55
C LEU A 38 18.06 -4.16 7.92
N THR A 39 19.17 -3.45 7.93
CA THR A 39 19.89 -3.02 9.14
C THR A 39 19.13 -1.88 9.81
N MET A 40 19.35 -1.64 11.12
CA MET A 40 18.74 -0.50 11.83
C MET A 40 18.95 0.85 11.13
N ARG A 41 20.15 1.06 10.56
CA ARG A 41 20.48 2.28 9.80
C ARG A 41 19.63 2.40 8.53
N GLU A 42 19.47 1.30 7.79
CA GLU A 42 18.69 1.27 6.57
C GLU A 42 17.21 1.51 6.88
N ALA A 43 16.68 0.89 7.94
CA ALA A 43 15.31 1.13 8.41
C ALA A 43 15.06 2.60 8.79
N ALA A 44 15.99 3.23 9.51
CA ALA A 44 15.89 4.65 9.86
C ALA A 44 15.94 5.56 8.62
N LEU A 45 16.81 5.25 7.65
CA LEU A 45 16.86 5.96 6.37
C LEU A 45 15.57 5.80 5.57
N THR A 46 14.96 4.60 5.58
CA THR A 46 13.66 4.37 4.93
C THR A 46 12.57 5.25 5.53
N VAL A 47 12.46 5.33 6.86
CA VAL A 47 11.47 6.20 7.52
C VAL A 47 11.73 7.67 7.19
N ALA A 48 13.00 8.10 7.22
CA ALA A 48 13.34 9.48 6.85
C ALA A 48 12.93 9.80 5.40
N TRP A 49 13.20 8.89 4.46
CA TRP A 49 12.77 9.04 3.06
C TRP A 49 11.25 9.02 2.88
N MET A 50 10.53 8.17 3.62
CA MET A 50 9.06 8.18 3.64
C MET A 50 8.55 9.55 4.09
N GLY A 51 9.14 10.11 5.16
CA GLY A 51 8.74 11.42 5.66
C GLY A 51 8.98 12.55 4.65
N VAL A 52 10.14 12.54 3.98
CA VAL A 52 10.44 13.47 2.88
C VAL A 52 9.44 13.29 1.73
N ALA A 53 9.14 12.05 1.34
CA ALA A 53 8.20 11.77 0.26
C ALA A 53 6.79 12.30 0.56
N VAL A 54 6.27 12.07 1.77
CA VAL A 54 4.95 12.60 2.19
C VAL A 54 4.92 14.13 2.15
N THR A 55 6.02 14.77 2.53
CA THR A 55 6.15 16.24 2.46
C THR A 55 6.22 16.72 1.01
N ALA A 56 6.97 16.03 0.15
CA ALA A 56 7.12 16.38 -1.26
C ALA A 56 5.79 16.29 -2.04
N VAL A 57 4.95 15.30 -1.73
CA VAL A 57 3.61 15.11 -2.33
C VAL A 57 2.73 16.37 -2.20
N VAL A 58 2.88 17.14 -1.13
CA VAL A 58 2.14 18.39 -0.95
C VAL A 58 2.46 19.38 -2.07
N PHE A 59 3.74 19.50 -2.43
CA PHE A 59 4.24 20.50 -3.38
C PHE A 59 4.15 20.07 -4.86
N ILE A 60 4.17 18.76 -5.14
CA ILE A 60 4.15 18.24 -6.52
C ILE A 60 2.75 18.37 -7.13
N PRO A 61 2.55 18.77 -8.40
CA PRO A 61 1.23 18.82 -9.03
C PRO A 61 0.48 17.47 -9.00
N GLY A 62 -0.85 17.51 -8.88
CA GLY A 62 -1.68 16.30 -8.77
C GLY A 62 -1.51 15.33 -9.94
N GLU A 63 -1.47 15.83 -11.17
CA GLU A 63 -1.26 15.03 -12.38
C GLU A 63 0.07 14.25 -12.36
N ALA A 64 1.14 14.87 -11.84
CA ALA A 64 2.44 14.20 -11.74
C ALA A 64 2.41 13.07 -10.71
N ILE A 65 1.71 13.27 -9.58
CA ILE A 65 1.50 12.22 -8.56
C ILE A 65 0.67 11.08 -9.14
N GLN A 66 -0.37 11.40 -9.90
CA GLN A 66 -1.21 10.41 -10.55
C GLN A 66 -0.42 9.54 -11.53
N ILE A 67 0.35 10.15 -12.44
CA ILE A 67 1.19 9.41 -13.40
C ILE A 67 2.23 8.55 -12.66
N LEU A 68 2.89 9.12 -11.65
CA LEU A 68 3.87 8.40 -10.84
C LEU A 68 3.24 7.20 -10.13
N PHE A 69 2.07 7.40 -9.52
CA PHE A 69 1.37 6.33 -8.81
C PHE A 69 0.88 5.24 -9.77
N LEU A 70 0.23 5.60 -10.88
CA LEU A 70 -0.28 4.64 -11.86
C LEU A 70 0.87 3.82 -12.45
N SER A 71 2.00 4.45 -12.76
CA SER A 71 3.18 3.75 -13.28
C SER A 71 3.82 2.84 -12.23
N ALA A 72 4.05 3.33 -11.01
CA ALA A 72 4.61 2.55 -9.91
C ALA A 72 3.73 1.35 -9.54
N TYR A 73 2.41 1.56 -9.43
CA TYR A 73 1.49 0.49 -9.09
C TYR A 73 1.36 -0.54 -10.22
N SER A 74 1.34 -0.10 -11.48
CA SER A 74 1.36 -1.00 -12.64
C SER A 74 2.65 -1.84 -12.68
N TYR A 75 3.80 -1.23 -12.41
CA TYR A 75 5.08 -1.94 -12.32
C TYR A 75 5.08 -2.96 -11.18
N MET A 76 4.51 -2.60 -10.03
CA MET A 76 4.40 -3.49 -8.88
C MET A 76 3.50 -4.70 -9.20
N LEU A 77 2.34 -4.48 -9.81
CA LEU A 77 1.43 -5.54 -10.27
C LEU A 77 2.12 -6.48 -11.28
N PHE A 78 2.84 -5.91 -12.24
CA PHE A 78 3.60 -6.67 -13.24
C PHE A 78 4.67 -7.53 -12.55
N SER A 79 5.52 -6.91 -11.73
CA SER A 79 6.64 -7.57 -11.05
C SER A 79 6.15 -8.69 -10.15
N PHE A 80 5.09 -8.45 -9.38
CA PHE A 80 4.50 -9.44 -8.48
C PHE A 80 3.95 -10.65 -9.25
N THR A 81 3.20 -10.39 -10.33
CA THR A 81 2.61 -11.45 -11.15
C THR A 81 3.69 -12.23 -11.91
N TYR A 82 4.72 -11.55 -12.38
CA TYR A 82 5.87 -12.17 -13.04
C TYR A 82 6.63 -13.09 -12.07
N MET A 83 6.88 -12.64 -10.83
CA MET A 83 7.48 -13.49 -9.79
C MET A 83 6.61 -14.71 -9.49
N ALA A 84 5.29 -14.53 -9.42
CA ALA A 84 4.36 -15.61 -9.08
C ALA A 84 4.18 -16.67 -10.17
N LEU A 85 4.19 -16.28 -11.44
CA LEU A 85 3.85 -17.16 -12.56
C LEU A 85 5.01 -17.44 -13.53
N LYS A 86 6.14 -16.72 -13.41
CA LYS A 86 7.35 -16.79 -14.26
C LYS A 86 7.06 -16.66 -15.77
N LYS A 87 5.90 -16.14 -16.15
CA LYS A 87 5.44 -15.96 -17.54
C LYS A 87 5.08 -14.50 -17.78
N TRP A 88 5.92 -13.81 -18.56
CA TRP A 88 5.75 -12.37 -18.84
C TRP A 88 4.41 -12.04 -19.51
N TYR A 89 3.93 -12.87 -20.45
CA TYR A 89 2.65 -12.66 -21.14
C TYR A 89 1.46 -12.53 -20.18
N ILE A 90 1.44 -13.33 -19.10
CA ILE A 90 0.36 -13.29 -18.11
C ILE A 90 0.58 -12.13 -17.13
N ALA A 91 1.83 -11.77 -16.85
CA ALA A 91 2.19 -10.67 -15.96
C ALA A 91 1.78 -9.29 -16.47
N VAL A 92 1.62 -9.12 -17.79
CA VAL A 92 1.13 -7.87 -18.40
C VAL A 92 -0.38 -7.66 -18.17
N PHE A 93 -1.13 -8.73 -17.89
CA PHE A 93 -2.59 -8.64 -17.78
C PHE A 93 -3.07 -7.81 -16.57
N PRO A 94 -2.58 -8.00 -15.32
CA PRO A 94 -3.04 -7.22 -14.18
C PRO A 94 -2.78 -5.70 -14.30
N PRO A 95 -1.62 -5.23 -14.78
CA PRO A 95 -1.41 -3.80 -15.08
C PRO A 95 -2.40 -3.23 -16.10
N ILE A 96 -2.66 -3.94 -17.20
CA ILE A 96 -3.63 -3.49 -18.22
C ILE A 96 -5.04 -3.42 -17.62
N LEU A 97 -5.42 -4.43 -16.85
CA LEU A 97 -6.71 -4.48 -16.18
C LEU A 97 -6.86 -3.34 -15.16
N PHE A 98 -5.80 -3.02 -14.41
CA PHE A 98 -5.78 -1.87 -13.50
C PHE A 98 -5.98 -0.55 -14.25
N LEU A 99 -5.16 -0.26 -15.26
CA LEU A 99 -5.26 0.98 -16.02
C LEU A 99 -6.62 1.13 -16.71
N SER A 100 -7.12 0.06 -17.32
CA SER A 100 -8.43 0.07 -17.97
C SER A 100 -9.55 0.32 -16.96
N SER A 101 -9.48 -0.33 -15.79
CA SER A 101 -10.46 -0.11 -14.72
C SER A 101 -10.39 1.31 -14.17
N TYR A 102 -9.19 1.87 -14.03
CA TYR A 102 -8.96 3.24 -13.55
C TYR A 102 -9.56 4.30 -14.46
N PHE A 103 -9.40 4.17 -15.78
CA PHE A 103 -9.91 5.17 -16.73
C PHE A 103 -11.38 4.98 -17.10
N PHE A 104 -11.90 3.74 -17.17
CA PHE A 104 -13.23 3.47 -17.73
C PHE A 104 -14.28 3.04 -16.70
N TYR A 105 -13.91 2.30 -15.65
CA TYR A 105 -14.86 1.59 -14.77
C TYR A 105 -14.65 1.88 -13.28
N TRP A 106 -14.11 3.05 -12.94
CA TRP A 106 -13.73 3.37 -11.56
C TRP A 106 -14.95 3.63 -10.68
N ASN A 107 -15.30 2.63 -9.85
CA ASN A 107 -16.30 2.74 -8.79
C ASN A 107 -15.68 2.39 -7.42
N LEU A 108 -16.41 2.62 -6.32
CA LEU A 108 -15.92 2.35 -4.96
C LEU A 108 -15.55 0.88 -4.73
N ILE A 109 -16.24 -0.05 -5.40
CA ILE A 109 -15.98 -1.49 -5.25
C ILE A 109 -14.64 -1.86 -5.92
N VAL A 110 -14.45 -1.46 -7.17
CA VAL A 110 -13.22 -1.67 -7.95
C VAL A 110 -12.03 -1.00 -7.26
N PHE A 111 -12.23 0.23 -6.76
CA PHE A 111 -11.26 0.93 -5.94
C PHE A 111 -10.82 0.10 -4.73
N ASN A 112 -11.76 -0.37 -3.90
CA ASN A 112 -11.45 -1.19 -2.73
C ASN A 112 -10.77 -2.51 -3.08
N ILE A 113 -11.12 -3.13 -4.20
CA ILE A 113 -10.45 -4.35 -4.69
C ILE A 113 -8.97 -4.07 -4.96
N PHE A 114 -8.64 -2.99 -5.67
CA PHE A 114 -7.24 -2.63 -5.93
C PHE A 114 -6.48 -2.22 -4.67
N VAL A 115 -7.15 -1.53 -3.74
CA VAL A 115 -6.58 -1.21 -2.42
C VAL A 115 -6.22 -2.49 -1.66
N ILE A 116 -7.10 -3.50 -1.65
CA ILE A 116 -6.85 -4.81 -1.02
C ILE A 116 -5.67 -5.52 -1.70
N ILE A 117 -5.63 -5.55 -3.03
CA ILE A 117 -4.53 -6.16 -3.79
C ILE A 117 -3.20 -5.45 -3.48
N PHE A 118 -3.20 -4.12 -3.47
CA PHE A 118 -2.04 -3.31 -3.13
C PHE A 118 -1.52 -3.64 -1.72
N SER A 119 -2.43 -3.65 -0.74
CA SER A 119 -2.11 -4.00 0.65
C SER A 119 -1.49 -5.40 0.77
N MET A 120 -2.05 -6.39 0.09
CA MET A 120 -1.51 -7.76 0.09
C MET A 120 -0.10 -7.82 -0.50
N ILE A 121 0.13 -7.16 -1.64
CA ILE A 121 1.44 -7.18 -2.32
C ILE A 121 2.51 -6.52 -1.47
N ILE A 122 2.24 -5.33 -0.92
CA ILE A 122 3.19 -4.62 -0.04
C ILE A 122 3.49 -5.45 1.20
N THR A 123 2.47 -6.03 1.82
CA THR A 123 2.67 -6.89 3.00
C THR A 123 3.60 -8.05 2.68
N VAL A 124 3.41 -8.72 1.55
CA VAL A 124 4.28 -9.82 1.11
C VAL A 124 5.71 -9.33 0.89
N TYR A 125 5.91 -8.23 0.17
CA TYR A 125 7.26 -7.68 -0.07
C TYR A 125 7.96 -7.22 1.20
N VAL A 126 7.29 -6.46 2.05
CA VAL A 126 7.83 -5.92 3.30
C VAL A 126 8.15 -7.04 4.30
N SER A 127 7.36 -8.12 4.30
CA SER A 127 7.55 -9.24 5.23
C SER A 127 8.89 -9.97 5.10
N GLY A 128 9.54 -9.88 3.94
CA GLY A 128 10.86 -10.47 3.69
C GLY A 128 12.02 -9.54 4.08
N LEU A 129 11.79 -8.22 4.16
CA LEU A 129 12.85 -7.21 4.30
C LEU A 129 13.30 -7.01 5.76
N PHE A 130 12.43 -7.24 6.74
CA PHE A 130 12.71 -6.91 8.14
C PHE A 130 13.02 -8.13 9.00
N SER A 131 13.91 -7.95 9.98
CA SER A 131 14.10 -8.88 11.09
C SER A 131 13.19 -8.48 12.26
N TRP A 132 12.80 -9.42 13.13
CA TRP A 132 11.94 -9.10 14.28
C TRP A 132 12.46 -7.93 15.15
N LYS A 133 13.80 -7.82 15.31
CA LYS A 133 14.42 -6.70 16.04
C LYS A 133 14.25 -5.36 15.31
N THR A 134 14.39 -5.35 13.97
CA THR A 134 14.27 -4.13 13.18
C THR A 134 12.83 -3.71 12.95
N VAL A 135 11.86 -4.64 12.96
CA VAL A 135 10.42 -4.32 12.94
C VAL A 135 10.02 -3.40 14.09
N TRP A 136 10.42 -3.72 15.32
CA TRP A 136 10.08 -2.90 16.49
C TRP A 136 10.64 -1.48 16.40
N ILE A 137 11.90 -1.36 15.98
CA ILE A 137 12.55 -0.06 15.80
C ILE A 137 11.85 0.73 14.69
N PHE A 138 11.58 0.08 13.56
CA PHE A 138 10.87 0.69 12.44
C PHE A 138 9.49 1.20 12.85
N ALA A 139 8.71 0.41 13.57
CA ALA A 139 7.39 0.80 14.06
C ALA A 139 7.45 2.02 14.99
N ILE A 140 8.41 2.07 15.91
CA ILE A 140 8.60 3.23 16.80
C ILE A 140 8.97 4.47 15.99
N LEU A 141 9.93 4.38 15.08
CA LEU A 141 10.35 5.51 14.24
C LEU A 141 9.19 6.02 13.36
N LEU A 142 8.43 5.11 12.76
CA LEU A 142 7.28 5.44 11.92
C LEU A 142 6.19 6.14 12.74
N THR A 143 5.91 5.66 13.95
CA THR A 143 4.95 6.31 14.86
C THR A 143 5.37 7.75 15.20
N ILE A 144 6.66 7.97 15.47
CA ILE A 144 7.19 9.31 15.74
C ILE A 144 7.03 10.22 14.52
N MET A 145 7.39 9.71 13.33
CA MET A 145 7.23 10.44 12.07
C MET A 145 5.76 10.84 11.86
N ASP A 146 4.82 9.92 12.02
CA ASP A 146 3.39 10.18 11.85
C ASP A 146 2.89 11.25 12.82
N VAL A 147 3.25 11.17 14.10
CA VAL A 147 2.88 12.19 15.09
C VAL A 147 3.40 13.56 14.66
N ILE A 148 4.64 13.66 14.19
CA ILE A 148 5.20 14.92 13.71
C ILE A 148 4.43 15.41 12.47
N GLN A 149 4.20 14.55 11.49
CA GLN A 149 3.58 14.97 10.23
C GLN A 149 2.11 15.34 10.38
N VAL A 150 1.37 14.64 11.24
CA VAL A 150 -0.04 14.92 11.52
C VAL A 150 -0.18 16.17 12.38
N PHE A 151 0.45 16.21 13.56
CA PHE A 151 0.18 17.26 14.55
C PHE A 151 0.99 18.54 14.34
N PHE A 152 2.24 18.44 13.88
CA PHE A 152 3.08 19.63 13.72
C PHE A 152 2.96 20.24 12.33
N THR A 153 3.05 19.42 11.27
CA THR A 153 3.09 19.96 9.90
C THR A 153 1.72 20.01 9.22
N GLY A 154 0.79 19.13 9.59
CA GLY A 154 -0.49 18.96 8.89
C GLY A 154 -0.37 18.45 7.45
N PHE A 155 0.85 18.18 6.96
CA PHE A 155 1.09 17.75 5.57
C PHE A 155 0.47 16.40 5.25
N MET A 156 0.35 15.50 6.23
CA MET A 156 -0.31 14.22 6.03
C MET A 156 -1.79 14.40 5.63
N GLY A 157 -2.47 15.39 6.22
CA GLY A 157 -3.86 15.71 5.86
C GLY A 157 -3.99 16.26 4.45
N GLN A 158 -3.13 17.19 4.05
CA GLN A 158 -3.13 17.77 2.70
C GLN A 158 -2.74 16.77 1.62
N SER A 159 -1.77 15.89 1.90
CA SER A 159 -1.40 14.79 1.01
C SER A 159 -2.55 13.79 0.88
N ALA A 160 -3.26 13.46 1.97
CA ALA A 160 -4.40 12.56 1.94
C ALA A 160 -5.56 13.13 1.11
N THR A 161 -5.93 14.40 1.28
CA THR A 161 -7.02 15.02 0.49
C THR A 161 -6.69 14.98 -1.00
N LYS A 162 -5.45 15.28 -1.37
CA LYS A 162 -4.99 15.24 -2.75
C LYS A 162 -5.03 13.83 -3.36
N MET A 163 -4.63 12.82 -2.60
CA MET A 163 -4.71 11.43 -3.05
C MET A 163 -6.17 10.96 -3.20
N MET A 164 -7.07 11.42 -2.34
CA MET A 164 -8.50 11.16 -2.43
C MET A 164 -9.13 11.85 -3.66
N GLU A 165 -8.77 13.09 -3.95
CA GLU A 165 -9.22 13.83 -5.14
C GLU A 165 -8.78 13.12 -6.44
N LEU A 166 -7.55 12.62 -6.46
CA LEU A 166 -7.01 11.82 -7.58
C LEU A 166 -7.55 10.37 -7.61
N LYS A 167 -8.40 10.00 -6.64
CA LYS A 167 -9.00 8.68 -6.48
C LYS A 167 -7.98 7.54 -6.52
N LEU A 168 -6.78 7.77 -5.97
CA LEU A 168 -5.71 6.77 -5.95
C LEU A 168 -6.01 5.67 -4.92
N PRO A 169 -5.74 4.38 -5.21
CA PRO A 169 -6.04 3.26 -4.32
C PRO A 169 -5.04 3.17 -3.15
N VAL A 170 -5.04 4.19 -2.29
CA VAL A 170 -4.16 4.31 -1.10
C VAL A 170 -4.92 4.24 0.22
N LEU A 171 -6.24 4.29 0.17
CA LEU A 171 -7.10 4.32 1.36
C LEU A 171 -8.29 3.39 1.15
N LEU A 172 -8.57 2.54 2.12
CA LEU A 172 -9.67 1.58 2.08
C LEU A 172 -10.94 2.24 2.60
N MET A 173 -11.95 2.40 1.75
CA MET A 173 -13.19 3.10 2.07
C MET A 173 -14.33 2.09 2.23
N LEU A 174 -14.68 1.75 3.46
CA LEU A 174 -15.78 0.82 3.73
C LEU A 174 -17.00 1.54 4.33
N PRO A 175 -18.22 1.17 3.92
CA PRO A 175 -19.43 1.66 4.58
C PRO A 175 -19.54 1.05 5.99
N THR A 176 -19.99 1.84 6.96
CA THR A 176 -20.42 1.32 8.27
C THR A 176 -21.86 0.83 8.21
N TYR A 177 -22.23 -0.05 9.15
CA TYR A 177 -23.62 -0.44 9.33
C TYR A 177 -24.19 0.16 10.62
N PRO A 178 -25.32 0.89 10.60
CA PRO A 178 -26.13 1.27 9.44
C PRO A 178 -25.42 2.27 8.49
N PRO A 179 -25.77 2.29 7.19
CA PRO A 179 -25.10 3.09 6.17
C PRO A 179 -25.34 4.58 6.36
N GLY A 180 -24.45 5.23 7.11
CA GLY A 180 -24.45 6.67 7.34
C GLY A 180 -23.05 7.30 7.33
N LEU A 181 -22.01 6.52 7.63
CA LEU A 181 -20.63 6.97 7.69
C LEU A 181 -19.72 6.00 6.92
N THR A 182 -18.82 6.51 6.09
CA THR A 182 -17.75 5.74 5.47
C THR A 182 -16.53 5.78 6.37
N VAL A 183 -16.02 4.62 6.78
CA VAL A 183 -14.74 4.50 7.50
C VAL A 183 -13.64 4.36 6.47
N GLY A 184 -12.67 5.26 6.53
CA GLY A 184 -11.48 5.27 5.70
C GLY A 184 -10.27 4.77 6.48
N LEU A 185 -9.63 3.70 6.02
CA LEU A 185 -8.35 3.22 6.57
C LEU A 185 -7.24 3.48 5.56
N GLY A 186 -6.33 4.41 5.87
CA GLY A 186 -5.14 4.65 5.06
C GLY A 186 -4.23 3.41 5.05
N LEU A 187 -3.65 3.10 3.89
CA LEU A 187 -2.66 2.02 3.75
C LEU A 187 -1.21 2.50 3.93
N GLY A 188 -1.02 3.65 4.57
CA GLY A 188 0.27 4.27 4.89
C GLY A 188 0.50 4.28 6.38
#